data_AF-A0A7W9MI95-F1
#
_entry.id   AF-A0A7W9MI95-F1
#
_cell.length_a   1.000
_cell.length_b   1.000
_cell.length_c   1.000
_cell.angle_alpha   90.00
_cell.angle_beta   90.00
_cell.angle_gamma   90.00
#
_symmetry.space_group_name_H-M   'P 1'
#
loop_
_entity.id
_entity.type
_entity.pdbx_description
1 polymer ?
#
loop_
_entity_poly.entity_id
_entity_poly.type
_entity_poly.pdbx_seq_one_letter_code
_entity_poly.pdbx_strand_id
1 'polypeptide(L)'
;MRRSLLTAFVALSVVAGGAGPALAADTAGVTAGAVAVSAAPGQAVNLKLTAQVRKALADAYWRNPSSTDPFPRAKVDGPKDVHYGKITGSTPARDVYWAIGDIGIKGDPVSYQGGPHIWRKVGNGTWKHVGDTGGCLSKVPAKLLKVWKQSSHC
;
A
#
# COMPACT_ATOMS: atom_id res chain seq x y z
N MET A 1 -30.14 -26.61 24.62
CA MET A 1 -30.21 -27.94 23.99
C MET A 1 -30.28 -27.78 22.47
N ARG A 2 -29.52 -28.61 21.72
CA ARG A 2 -29.53 -28.85 20.25
C ARG A 2 -28.96 -27.70 19.38
N ARG A 3 -27.71 -27.74 18.88
CA ARG A 3 -27.02 -28.61 17.89
C ARG A 3 -27.51 -28.48 16.44
N SER A 4 -26.55 -28.10 15.58
CA SER A 4 -26.33 -28.59 14.20
C SER A 4 -27.24 -28.03 13.09
N LEU A 5 -26.86 -27.94 11.81
CA LEU A 5 -25.96 -28.75 10.98
C LEU A 5 -25.50 -27.97 9.72
N LEU A 6 -24.32 -28.36 9.19
CA LEU A 6 -23.86 -28.13 7.81
C LEU A 6 -24.74 -28.87 6.78
N THR A 7 -24.86 -28.32 5.56
CA THR A 7 -25.06 -29.07 4.29
C THR A 7 -24.62 -28.15 3.14
N ALA A 8 -23.49 -28.36 2.45
CA ALA A 8 -23.21 -29.31 1.39
C ALA A 8 -24.11 -29.15 0.15
N PHE A 9 -23.52 -28.74 -0.98
CA PHE A 9 -24.05 -28.98 -2.32
C PHE A 9 -23.06 -29.84 -3.10
N VAL A 10 -23.60 -30.96 -3.60
CA VAL A 10 -23.00 -31.96 -4.48
C VAL A 10 -23.50 -31.71 -5.90
N ALA A 11 -22.67 -31.96 -6.92
CA ALA A 11 -23.00 -32.47 -8.27
C ALA A 11 -21.80 -32.20 -9.22
N LEU A 12 -21.39 -33.03 -10.17
CA LEU A 12 -21.83 -34.33 -10.68
C LEU A 12 -20.67 -34.95 -11.49
N SER A 13 -20.73 -36.28 -11.63
CA SER A 13 -19.78 -37.22 -12.21
C SER A 13 -19.64 -37.19 -13.75
N VAL A 14 -18.52 -37.71 -14.25
CA VAL A 14 -18.44 -38.45 -15.53
C VAL A 14 -17.62 -39.73 -15.32
N VAL A 15 -18.11 -40.85 -15.85
CA VAL A 15 -17.56 -42.21 -15.76
C VAL A 15 -17.18 -42.71 -17.15
N ALA A 16 -16.08 -43.46 -17.24
CA ALA A 16 -15.70 -44.54 -18.18
C ALA A 16 -14.19 -44.41 -18.47
N GLY A 17 -13.31 -45.42 -18.42
CA GLY A 17 -13.40 -46.86 -18.28
C GLY A 17 -12.07 -47.40 -18.86
N GLY A 18 -11.41 -48.37 -18.21
CA GLY A 18 -10.20 -49.01 -18.77
C GLY A 18 -9.31 -49.65 -17.70
N ALA A 19 -9.18 -50.97 -17.75
CA ALA A 19 -8.32 -51.78 -16.88
C ALA A 19 -6.95 -52.05 -17.52
N GLY A 20 -5.89 -52.10 -16.71
CA GLY A 20 -4.57 -52.64 -17.07
C GLY A 20 -3.45 -52.12 -16.16
N PRO A 21 -2.64 -52.99 -15.51
CA PRO A 21 -1.49 -52.58 -14.72
C PRO A 21 -0.18 -52.75 -15.52
N ALA A 22 0.63 -51.69 -15.66
CA ALA A 22 2.06 -51.79 -16.00
C ALA A 22 2.80 -50.47 -15.74
N LEU A 23 3.96 -50.57 -15.10
CA LEU A 23 4.91 -49.49 -14.82
C LEU A 23 5.54 -48.92 -16.11
N ALA A 24 5.60 -47.59 -16.22
CA ALA A 24 6.80 -46.80 -16.60
C ALA A 24 6.45 -45.30 -16.73
N ALA A 25 7.39 -44.46 -16.30
CA ALA A 25 7.29 -43.01 -16.19
C ALA A 25 7.13 -42.28 -17.53
N ASP A 26 6.40 -41.16 -17.54
CA ASP A 26 6.91 -39.86 -18.01
C ASP A 26 5.93 -38.72 -17.62
N THR A 27 6.45 -37.51 -17.75
CA THR A 27 6.08 -36.17 -17.28
C THR A 27 4.63 -35.65 -17.32
N ALA A 28 4.45 -34.58 -16.53
CA ALA A 28 3.40 -33.54 -16.57
C ALA A 28 2.05 -33.84 -15.87
N GLY A 29 1.48 -32.97 -15.04
CA GLY A 29 1.87 -31.64 -14.60
C GLY A 29 1.29 -31.39 -13.21
N VAL A 30 2.18 -31.04 -12.28
CA VAL A 30 1.78 -30.34 -11.06
C VAL A 30 1.23 -29.01 -11.52
N THR A 31 -0.08 -28.82 -11.41
CA THR A 31 -0.70 -27.49 -11.47
C THR A 31 -0.09 -26.69 -10.34
N ALA A 32 0.97 -25.96 -10.66
CA ALA A 32 1.52 -24.89 -9.88
C ALA A 32 0.40 -23.88 -9.69
N GLY A 33 -0.31 -23.99 -8.56
CA GLY A 33 -1.06 -22.86 -8.04
C GLY A 33 -0.07 -21.71 -7.95
N ALA A 34 -0.31 -20.66 -8.72
CA ALA A 34 0.55 -19.49 -8.77
C ALA A 34 0.70 -18.97 -7.33
N VAL A 35 1.83 -19.30 -6.72
CA VAL A 35 2.25 -18.72 -5.45
C VAL A 35 2.49 -17.26 -5.79
N ALA A 36 1.57 -16.38 -5.42
CA ALA A 36 1.78 -14.96 -5.52
C ALA A 36 3.10 -14.67 -4.80
N VAL A 37 4.14 -14.33 -5.56
CA VAL A 37 5.46 -13.98 -5.02
C VAL A 37 5.26 -12.67 -4.28
N SER A 38 4.90 -12.79 -3.01
CA SER A 38 4.89 -11.67 -2.09
C SER A 38 6.33 -11.18 -2.00
N ALA A 39 6.57 -9.90 -2.27
CA ALA A 39 7.91 -9.34 -2.25
C ALA A 39 8.57 -9.64 -0.89
N ALA A 40 9.80 -10.15 -0.92
CA ALA A 40 10.53 -10.54 0.28
C ALA A 40 10.54 -9.40 1.31
N PRO A 41 10.52 -9.69 2.62
CA PRO A 41 10.54 -8.64 3.64
C PRO A 41 11.69 -7.64 3.43
N GLY A 42 11.42 -6.36 3.66
CA GLY A 42 12.37 -5.27 3.50
C GLY A 42 12.58 -4.77 2.07
N GLN A 43 11.78 -5.27 1.10
CA GLN A 43 11.77 -4.78 -0.28
C GLN A 43 10.90 -3.53 -0.40
N ALA A 44 11.35 -2.58 -1.25
CA ALA A 44 10.56 -1.41 -1.58
C ALA A 44 9.72 -1.68 -2.83
N VAL A 45 8.44 -1.33 -2.77
CA VAL A 45 7.49 -1.47 -3.88
C VAL A 45 6.88 -0.11 -4.18
N ASN A 46 6.99 0.31 -5.44
CA ASN A 46 6.30 1.49 -5.95
C ASN A 46 4.84 1.14 -6.24
N LEU A 47 3.91 1.93 -5.73
CA LEU A 47 2.48 1.64 -5.79
C LEU A 47 1.74 2.73 -6.56
N LYS A 48 0.68 2.33 -7.26
CA LYS A 48 -0.20 3.29 -7.94
C LYS A 48 -1.04 4.06 -6.91
N LEU A 49 -1.00 5.39 -6.98
CA LEU A 49 -1.87 6.23 -6.18
C LEU A 49 -3.33 6.09 -6.63
N THR A 50 -4.23 5.87 -5.68
CA THR A 50 -5.69 5.89 -5.93
C THR A 50 -6.31 7.17 -5.36
N ALA A 51 -7.50 7.53 -5.84
CA ALA A 51 -8.26 8.67 -5.31
C ALA A 51 -8.54 8.52 -3.80
N GLN A 52 -8.82 7.30 -3.34
CA GLN A 52 -9.04 7.00 -1.93
C GLN A 52 -7.78 7.25 -1.08
N VAL A 53 -6.60 6.80 -1.56
CA VAL A 53 -5.33 7.08 -0.87
C VAL A 53 -5.07 8.58 -0.84
N ARG A 54 -5.21 9.28 -1.97
CA ARG A 54 -5.04 10.74 -2.05
C ARG A 54 -5.94 11.48 -1.04
N LYS A 55 -7.22 11.08 -0.94
CA LYS A 55 -8.15 11.65 0.05
C LYS A 55 -7.67 11.40 1.48
N ALA A 56 -7.23 10.17 1.80
CA ALA A 56 -6.78 9.81 3.13
C ALA A 56 -5.52 10.58 3.57
N LEU A 57 -4.60 10.86 2.64
CA LEU A 57 -3.42 11.70 2.88
C LEU A 57 -3.81 13.15 3.22
N ALA A 58 -4.71 13.74 2.42
CA ALA A 58 -5.23 15.08 2.69
C ALA A 58 -5.99 15.16 4.03
N ASP A 59 -6.76 14.12 4.37
CA ASP A 59 -7.43 14.04 5.66
C ASP A 59 -6.44 13.92 6.82
N ALA A 60 -5.31 13.23 6.62
CA ALA A 60 -4.24 13.12 7.63
C ALA A 60 -3.46 14.43 7.82
N TYR A 61 -3.23 15.18 6.74
CA TYR A 61 -2.66 16.52 6.80
C TYR A 61 -3.58 17.47 7.58
N TRP A 62 -4.87 17.49 7.25
CA TRP A 62 -5.84 18.36 7.91
C TRP A 62 -6.00 18.09 9.42
N ARG A 63 -5.91 16.82 9.84
CA ARG A 63 -5.98 16.45 11.27
C ARG A 63 -4.68 16.68 12.03
N ASN A 64 -3.62 17.18 11.38
CA ASN A 64 -2.34 17.34 12.04
C ASN A 64 -2.42 18.46 13.10
N PRO A 65 -2.21 18.17 14.40
CA PRO A 65 -2.35 19.15 15.47
C PRO A 65 -1.33 20.31 15.40
N SER A 66 -0.30 20.19 14.55
CA SER A 66 0.71 21.22 14.35
C SER A 66 0.26 22.38 13.46
N SER A 67 -0.91 22.33 12.82
CA SER A 67 -1.40 23.48 12.06
C SER A 67 -1.80 24.59 13.03
N THR A 68 -1.09 25.71 13.00
CA THR A 68 -1.31 26.87 13.88
C THR A 68 -2.65 27.56 13.64
N ASP A 69 -3.28 27.33 12.47
CA ASP A 69 -4.58 27.89 12.13
C ASP A 69 -5.59 26.78 11.79
N PRO A 70 -6.73 26.67 12.50
CA PRO A 70 -7.77 25.71 12.15
C PRO A 70 -8.48 26.17 10.88
N PHE A 71 -8.12 25.59 9.73
CA PHE A 71 -8.84 25.77 8.47
C PHE A 71 -9.87 24.63 8.26
N PRO A 72 -11.00 24.91 7.57
CA PRO A 72 -11.95 23.87 7.18
C PRO A 72 -11.29 22.83 6.28
N ARG A 73 -11.66 21.55 6.44
CA ARG A 73 -11.17 20.46 5.59
C ARG A 73 -11.35 20.75 4.09
N ALA A 74 -12.42 21.45 3.72
CA ALA A 74 -12.72 21.82 2.33
C ALA A 74 -11.70 22.78 1.69
N LYS A 75 -10.87 23.47 2.50
CA LYS A 75 -9.78 24.31 2.00
C LYS A 75 -8.49 23.54 1.71
N VAL A 76 -8.37 22.28 2.16
CA VAL A 76 -7.17 21.46 1.91
C VAL A 76 -7.29 20.80 0.55
N ASP A 77 -6.36 21.13 -0.34
CA ASP A 77 -6.25 20.48 -1.63
C ASP A 77 -5.75 19.03 -1.45
N GLY A 78 -6.09 18.14 -2.39
CA GLY A 78 -5.51 16.80 -2.41
C GLY A 78 -4.03 16.88 -2.79
N PRO A 79 -3.14 16.03 -2.22
CA PRO A 79 -1.73 16.11 -2.54
C PRO A 79 -1.48 15.81 -4.04
N LYS A 80 -0.57 16.59 -4.62
CA LYS A 80 -0.10 16.53 -6.01
C LYS A 80 1.28 15.88 -6.07
N ASP A 81 1.66 15.46 -7.28
CA ASP A 81 2.99 14.88 -7.57
C ASP A 81 3.42 13.78 -6.58
N VAL A 82 2.45 12.94 -6.22
CA VAL A 82 2.61 12.00 -5.12
C VAL A 82 3.42 10.78 -5.53
N HIS A 83 4.52 10.53 -4.83
CA HIS A 83 5.18 9.23 -4.82
C HIS A 83 4.60 8.39 -3.68
N TYR A 84 4.13 7.18 -4.01
CA TYR A 84 3.48 6.28 -3.07
C TYR A 84 4.10 4.89 -3.16
N GLY A 85 4.29 4.24 -2.02
CA GLY A 85 4.95 2.95 -1.98
C GLY A 85 4.93 2.32 -0.60
N LYS A 86 5.54 1.16 -0.50
CA LYS A 86 5.70 0.45 0.77
C LYS A 86 7.06 -0.21 0.89
N ILE A 87 7.50 -0.40 2.13
CA ILE A 87 8.49 -1.40 2.50
C ILE A 87 7.72 -2.63 2.99
N THR A 88 7.96 -3.79 2.38
CA THR A 88 7.30 -5.04 2.77
C THR A 88 7.73 -5.50 4.16
N GLY A 89 6.76 -5.88 4.98
CA GLY A 89 6.99 -6.51 6.27
C GLY A 89 7.09 -8.04 6.13
N SER A 90 7.29 -8.72 7.26
CA SER A 90 7.14 -10.18 7.33
C SER A 90 5.70 -10.64 7.10
N THR A 91 4.73 -9.75 7.32
CA THR A 91 3.31 -9.96 7.04
C THR A 91 2.69 -8.66 6.49
N PRO A 92 1.52 -8.71 5.82
CA PRO A 92 0.85 -7.50 5.32
C PRO A 92 0.52 -6.48 6.43
N ALA A 93 0.28 -6.94 7.66
CA ALA A 93 0.05 -6.08 8.81
C ALA A 93 1.32 -5.31 9.25
N ARG A 94 2.50 -5.76 8.81
CA ARG A 94 3.81 -5.15 9.11
C ARG A 94 4.36 -4.32 7.93
N ASP A 95 3.68 -4.29 6.78
CA ASP A 95 4.06 -3.41 5.67
C ASP A 95 4.07 -1.95 6.14
N VAL A 96 5.10 -1.20 5.78
CA VAL A 96 5.17 0.23 6.10
C VAL A 96 4.97 1.02 4.82
N TYR A 97 3.84 1.71 4.75
CA TYR A 97 3.49 2.55 3.61
C TYR A 97 3.99 3.97 3.83
N TRP A 98 4.50 4.56 2.77
CA TRP A 98 4.99 5.92 2.73
C TRP A 98 4.41 6.64 1.53
N ALA A 99 4.17 7.93 1.69
CA ALA A 99 3.88 8.82 0.59
C ALA A 99 4.65 10.13 0.77
N ILE A 100 5.07 10.74 -0.34
CA ILE A 100 5.52 12.13 -0.40
C ILE A 100 4.77 12.86 -1.50
N GLY A 101 4.50 14.14 -1.32
CA GLY A 101 3.85 14.97 -2.33
C GLY A 101 3.47 16.35 -1.82
N ASP A 102 3.18 17.25 -2.75
CA ASP A 102 2.90 18.65 -2.45
C ASP A 102 1.44 18.82 -2.05
N ILE A 103 1.20 19.51 -0.94
CA ILE A 103 -0.13 19.81 -0.43
C ILE A 103 -0.10 21.18 0.24
N GLY A 104 -1.26 21.84 0.25
CA GLY A 104 -1.41 23.10 0.93
C GLY A 104 -2.88 23.48 1.04
N ILE A 105 -3.09 24.74 1.37
CA ILE A 105 -4.39 25.33 1.64
C ILE A 105 -4.76 26.22 0.44
N LYS A 106 -5.98 26.04 -0.07
CA LYS A 106 -6.51 26.82 -1.19
C LYS A 106 -6.52 28.32 -0.86
N GLY A 107 -5.92 29.11 -1.74
CA GLY A 107 -5.83 30.56 -1.60
C GLY A 107 -4.70 31.02 -0.69
N ASP A 108 -3.86 30.11 -0.19
CA ASP A 108 -2.69 30.43 0.62
C ASP A 108 -1.42 29.85 -0.03
N PRO A 109 -0.72 30.64 -0.86
CA PRO A 109 0.54 30.22 -1.48
C PRO A 109 1.65 29.90 -0.48
N VAL A 110 1.61 30.47 0.74
CA VAL A 110 2.66 30.25 1.75
C VAL A 110 2.62 28.82 2.27
N SER A 111 1.43 28.23 2.37
CA SER A 111 1.25 26.84 2.80
C SER A 111 1.96 25.79 1.94
N TYR A 112 2.41 26.15 0.72
CA TYR A 112 3.11 25.25 -0.21
C TYR A 112 4.64 25.35 -0.14
N GLN A 113 5.20 26.28 0.63
CA GLN A 113 6.64 26.59 0.60
C GLN A 113 7.52 25.60 1.39
N GLY A 114 6.93 24.76 2.26
CA GLY A 114 7.66 23.74 3.03
C GLY A 114 8.20 22.58 2.19
N GLY A 115 7.88 22.55 0.90
CA GLY A 115 8.20 21.44 0.00
C GLY A 115 7.28 20.25 0.22
N PRO A 116 7.62 19.08 -0.35
CA PRO A 116 6.78 17.90 -0.26
C PRO A 116 6.52 17.52 1.19
N HIS A 117 5.29 17.11 1.46
CA HIS A 117 4.87 16.59 2.75
C HIS A 117 5.02 15.08 2.79
N ILE A 118 5.29 14.54 3.99
CA ILE A 118 5.53 13.11 4.19
C ILE A 118 4.38 12.51 4.99
N TRP A 119 3.90 11.35 4.54
CA TRP A 119 2.95 10.53 5.28
C TRP A 119 3.46 9.11 5.48
N ARG A 120 3.05 8.51 6.59
CA ARG A 120 3.39 7.12 6.94
C ARG A 120 2.20 6.39 7.55
N LYS A 121 2.04 5.11 7.24
CA LYS A 121 1.19 4.16 7.99
C LYS A 121 1.81 2.77 8.04
N VAL A 122 1.32 1.93 8.95
CA VAL A 122 1.71 0.51 9.07
C VAL A 122 0.49 -0.36 8.79
N GLY A 123 0.61 -1.30 7.87
CA GLY A 123 -0.46 -2.20 7.43
C GLY A 123 -1.74 -1.45 7.07
N ASN A 124 -2.83 -1.87 7.71
CA ASN A 124 -4.15 -1.27 7.58
C ASN A 124 -4.42 -0.12 8.57
N GLY A 125 -3.39 0.35 9.28
CA GLY A 125 -3.50 1.48 10.20
C GLY A 125 -3.77 2.82 9.51
N THR A 126 -3.97 3.85 10.32
CA THR A 126 -4.28 5.21 9.85
C THR A 126 -3.02 5.92 9.35
N TRP A 127 -3.17 6.73 8.30
CA TRP A 127 -2.14 7.66 7.83
C TRP A 127 -1.85 8.73 8.88
N LYS A 128 -0.55 8.92 9.15
CA LYS A 128 -0.02 10.02 9.95
C LYS A 128 0.75 10.96 9.04
N HIS A 129 0.51 12.26 9.19
CA HIS A 129 1.39 13.28 8.64
C HIS A 129 2.67 13.32 9.49
N VAL A 130 3.82 13.19 8.84
CA VAL A 130 5.15 13.15 9.50
C VAL A 130 5.79 14.54 9.52
N GLY A 131 5.35 15.43 8.64
CA GLY A 131 5.88 16.77 8.46
C GLY A 131 6.16 17.06 7.00
N ASP A 132 6.51 18.31 6.73
CA ASP A 132 7.16 18.71 5.49
C ASP A 132 8.64 18.27 5.46
N THR A 133 9.22 18.40 4.27
CA THR A 133 10.62 18.04 4.00
C THR A 133 11.56 19.20 4.20
N GLY A 134 11.10 20.45 4.06
CA GLY A 134 12.00 21.61 3.93
C GLY A 134 12.98 21.44 2.76
N GLY A 135 12.61 20.65 1.74
CA GLY A 135 13.51 20.22 0.66
C GLY A 135 14.43 19.03 1.01
N CYS A 136 14.36 18.47 2.21
CA CYS A 136 15.20 17.35 2.65
C CYS A 136 14.42 16.03 2.82
N LEU A 137 14.76 15.03 2.02
CA LEU A 137 14.09 13.71 2.00
C LEU A 137 14.67 12.69 2.99
N SER A 138 15.48 13.12 3.97
CA SER A 138 16.18 12.23 4.93
C SER A 138 15.27 11.34 5.77
N LYS A 139 14.02 11.76 6.00
CA LYS A 139 13.00 11.01 6.74
C LYS A 139 12.41 9.84 5.92
N VAL A 140 12.58 9.84 4.60
CA VAL A 140 12.06 8.79 3.70
C VAL A 140 13.08 7.67 3.58
N PRO A 141 12.68 6.39 3.68
CA PRO A 141 13.59 5.27 3.49
C PRO A 141 14.29 5.31 2.12
N ALA A 142 15.63 5.22 2.10
CA ALA A 142 16.43 5.29 0.87
C ALA A 142 16.02 4.26 -0.20
N LYS A 143 15.55 3.07 0.20
CA LYS A 143 15.04 2.05 -0.72
C LYS A 143 13.79 2.54 -1.50
N LEU A 144 12.94 3.34 -0.87
CA LEU A 144 11.78 3.95 -1.53
C LEU A 144 12.21 5.06 -2.49
N LEU A 145 13.12 5.92 -2.06
CA LEU A 145 13.69 6.96 -2.93
C LEU A 145 14.27 6.35 -4.21
N LYS A 146 15.00 5.23 -4.09
CA LYS A 146 15.53 4.48 -5.24
C LYS A 146 14.45 4.02 -6.21
N VAL A 147 13.36 3.39 -5.75
CA VAL A 147 12.29 2.92 -6.66
C VAL A 147 11.43 4.05 -7.21
N TRP A 148 11.41 5.20 -6.53
CA TRP A 148 10.77 6.42 -7.00
C TRP A 148 11.67 7.28 -7.91
N LYS A 149 12.94 6.88 -8.09
CA LYS A 149 13.96 7.62 -8.83
C LYS A 149 14.20 9.03 -8.27
N GLN A 150 14.09 9.16 -6.96
CA GLN A 150 14.39 10.37 -6.21
C GLN A 150 15.77 10.23 -5.54
N SER A 151 16.51 11.32 -5.46
CA SER A 151 17.75 11.41 -4.67
C SER A 151 17.44 11.92 -3.27
N SER A 152 18.12 11.39 -2.25
CA SER A 152 18.18 12.06 -0.97
C SER A 152 19.03 13.31 -1.13
N HIS A 153 18.40 14.48 -1.17
CA HIS A 153 19.08 15.76 -1.13
C HIS A 153 18.71 16.44 0.18
N CYS A 154 19.72 17.02 0.80
CA CYS A 154 19.77 17.95 1.93
C CYS A 154 21.11 18.69 1.71
#